data_AF-A0A8T5G0J8-F1
#
_entry.id   AF-A0A8T5G0J8-F1
#
_cell.length_a   1.000
_cell.length_b   1.000
_cell.length_c   1.000
_cell.angle_alpha   90.00
_cell.angle_beta   90.00
_cell.angle_gamma   90.00
#
_symmetry.space_group_name_H-M   'P 1'
#
loop_
_entity.id
_entity.type
_entity.pdbx_description
1 polymer ?
#
loop_
_entity_poly.entity_id
_entity_poly.type
_entity_poly.pdbx_seq_one_letter_code
_entity_poly.pdbx_strand_id
1 'polypeptide(L)'
;MRKKKLKKFIKSLRFIILYIIATLLLSVIFTNLKSNEFYKEEVKISIENKVLSGKLYYQGKFPDIDSDPIIILMENEDANNVYYKILSNKLSKKGYLVYLTNNLEFDDINSTLNFLDSINNTGKFYVIGYKTNAPMVLNYTSKDIRVEKIILFDPLGENSNNNLIMTMPDLFLTLKNNEKYSFILNWIITYDGFKLYNLKVVDEIVEKINNYIHT
;
A
#
# COMPACT_ATOMS: atom_id res chain seq x y z
N MET A 1 4.29 -65.58 23.08
CA MET A 1 3.68 -64.90 21.90
C MET A 1 3.34 -63.40 22.10
N ARG A 2 3.20 -62.86 23.33
CA ARG A 2 2.76 -61.45 23.56
C ARG A 2 3.77 -60.36 23.13
N LYS A 3 5.09 -60.56 23.27
CA LYS A 3 6.12 -59.55 22.92
C LYS A 3 6.22 -59.23 21.41
N LYS A 4 5.95 -60.19 20.52
CA LYS A 4 5.98 -59.97 19.05
C LYS A 4 4.84 -59.07 18.56
N LYS A 5 3.63 -59.22 19.13
CA LYS A 5 2.48 -58.36 18.80
C LYS A 5 2.70 -56.92 19.25
N LEU A 6 3.29 -56.72 20.44
CA LEU A 6 3.60 -55.38 20.96
C LEU A 6 4.64 -54.63 20.12
N LYS A 7 5.71 -55.31 19.67
CA LYS A 7 6.69 -54.71 18.74
C LYS A 7 6.06 -54.31 17.41
N LYS A 8 5.12 -55.11 16.88
CA LYS A 8 4.41 -54.81 15.64
C LYS A 8 3.50 -53.59 15.80
N PHE A 9 2.81 -53.50 16.94
CA PHE A 9 1.94 -52.36 17.29
C PHE A 9 2.73 -51.05 17.43
N ILE A 10 3.86 -51.05 18.14
CA ILE A 10 4.72 -49.86 18.29
C ILE A 10 5.27 -49.39 16.95
N LYS A 11 5.60 -50.32 16.04
CA LYS A 11 6.09 -49.98 14.70
C LYS A 11 4.99 -49.31 13.88
N SER A 12 3.77 -49.83 13.91
CA SER A 12 2.60 -49.21 13.25
C SER A 12 2.25 -47.85 13.84
N LEU A 13 2.33 -47.69 15.16
CA LEU A 13 2.05 -46.42 15.83
C LEU A 13 3.05 -45.32 15.42
N ARG A 14 4.34 -45.66 15.29
CA ARG A 14 5.36 -44.72 14.78
C ARG A 14 5.03 -44.22 13.38
N PHE A 15 4.57 -45.09 12.48
CA PHE A 15 4.17 -44.68 11.13
C PHE A 15 2.98 -43.72 11.14
N ILE A 16 1.99 -43.94 12.01
CA ILE A 16 0.83 -43.06 12.14
C ILE A 16 1.26 -41.67 12.64
N ILE A 17 2.11 -41.61 13.67
CA ILE A 17 2.62 -40.35 14.21
C ILE A 17 3.43 -39.58 13.14
N LEU A 18 4.32 -40.27 12.42
CA LEU A 18 5.08 -39.68 11.31
C LEU A 18 4.19 -39.13 10.21
N TYR A 19 3.10 -39.84 9.87
CA TYR A 19 2.13 -39.39 8.88
C TYR A 19 1.37 -38.14 9.32
N ILE A 20 0.95 -38.07 10.60
CA ILE A 20 0.28 -36.90 11.17
C ILE A 20 1.21 -35.68 11.18
N ILE A 21 2.48 -35.85 11.59
CA ILE A 21 3.46 -34.76 11.59
C ILE A 21 3.72 -34.26 10.16
N ALA A 22 3.87 -35.17 9.19
CA ALA A 22 4.09 -34.80 7.80
C ALA A 22 2.90 -34.03 7.20
N THR A 23 1.66 -34.46 7.49
CA THR A 23 0.44 -33.78 7.01
C THR A 23 0.25 -32.41 7.65
N LEU A 24 0.55 -32.26 8.94
CA LEU A 24 0.57 -30.95 9.61
C LEU A 24 1.62 -30.02 9.00
N LEU A 25 2.85 -30.49 8.80
CA LEU A 25 3.92 -29.71 8.16
C LEU A 25 3.53 -29.29 6.74
N LEU A 26 2.98 -30.19 5.93
CA LEU A 26 2.47 -29.87 4.60
C LEU A 26 1.37 -28.81 4.65
N SER A 27 0.43 -28.90 5.60
CA SER A 27 -0.64 -27.90 5.75
C SER A 27 -0.10 -26.50 6.09
N VAL A 28 0.91 -26.41 6.96
CA VAL A 28 1.60 -25.17 7.33
C VAL A 28 2.39 -24.60 6.15
N ILE A 29 3.06 -25.46 5.38
CA ILE A 29 3.75 -25.05 4.15
C ILE A 29 2.75 -24.51 3.12
N PHE A 30 1.62 -25.19 2.90
CA PHE A 30 0.59 -24.74 1.96
C PHE A 30 -0.10 -23.44 2.38
N THR A 31 -0.34 -23.24 3.67
CA THR A 31 -0.89 -21.95 4.18
C THR A 31 0.14 -20.82 4.06
N ASN A 32 1.42 -21.09 4.31
CA ASN A 32 2.50 -20.13 4.07
C ASN A 32 2.74 -19.84 2.58
N LEU A 33 2.46 -20.78 1.68
CA LEU A 33 2.56 -20.57 0.25
C LEU A 33 1.41 -19.70 -0.28
N LYS A 34 0.16 -19.98 0.12
CA LYS A 34 -1.00 -19.17 -0.27
C LYS A 34 -0.96 -17.74 0.29
N SER A 35 -0.44 -17.54 1.50
CA SER A 35 -0.27 -16.20 2.08
C SER A 35 0.82 -15.36 1.40
N ASN A 36 1.66 -15.97 0.56
CA ASN A 36 2.69 -15.27 -0.21
C ASN A 36 2.31 -15.00 -1.67
N GLU A 37 1.13 -15.44 -2.13
CA GLU A 37 0.66 -15.13 -3.47
C GLU A 37 0.36 -13.63 -3.59
N PHE A 38 0.93 -13.02 -4.62
CA PHE A 38 0.80 -11.61 -4.90
C PHE A 38 -0.22 -11.42 -6.01
N TYR A 39 -1.23 -10.61 -5.74
CA TYR A 39 -2.30 -10.35 -6.67
C TYR A 39 -2.21 -8.91 -7.18
N LYS A 40 -2.39 -8.79 -8.50
CA LYS A 40 -2.43 -7.52 -9.21
C LYS A 40 -3.63 -7.55 -10.14
N GLU A 41 -4.60 -6.69 -9.88
CA GLU A 41 -5.81 -6.58 -10.69
C GLU A 41 -5.86 -5.22 -11.37
N GLU A 42 -6.20 -5.22 -12.66
CA GLU A 42 -6.50 -3.98 -13.37
C GLU A 42 -7.95 -3.60 -13.11
N VAL A 43 -8.14 -2.34 -12.74
CA VAL A 43 -9.44 -1.82 -12.37
C VAL A 43 -9.78 -0.62 -13.22
N LYS A 44 -11.01 -0.60 -13.73
CA LYS A 44 -11.52 0.48 -14.58
C LYS A 44 -12.67 1.16 -13.87
N ILE A 45 -12.56 2.47 -13.71
CA ILE A 45 -13.58 3.31 -13.10
C ILE A 45 -14.18 4.15 -14.23
N SER A 46 -15.45 3.92 -14.53
CA SER A 46 -16.19 4.72 -15.51
C SER A 46 -16.76 5.96 -14.82
N ILE A 47 -16.34 7.15 -15.26
CA ILE A 47 -16.80 8.44 -14.77
C ILE A 47 -17.33 9.22 -15.96
N GLU A 48 -18.65 9.35 -16.06
CA GLU A 48 -19.36 10.07 -17.14
C GLU A 48 -18.76 9.80 -18.55
N ASN A 49 -17.83 10.66 -19.00
CA ASN A 49 -17.22 10.64 -20.33
C ASN A 49 -15.76 10.11 -20.35
N LYS A 50 -15.25 9.59 -19.23
CA LYS A 50 -13.87 9.13 -19.06
C LYS A 50 -13.84 7.75 -18.40
N VAL A 51 -12.81 6.97 -18.73
CA VAL A 51 -12.50 5.73 -18.02
C VAL A 51 -11.12 5.90 -17.39
N LEU A 52 -11.08 5.86 -16.06
CA LEU A 52 -9.82 5.81 -15.32
C LEU A 52 -9.35 4.37 -15.22
N SER A 53 -8.06 4.15 -15.44
CA SER A 53 -7.44 2.84 -15.25
C SER A 53 -6.49 2.90 -14.07
N GLY A 54 -6.70 2.01 -13.10
CA GLY A 54 -5.79 1.82 -11.98
C GLY A 54 -5.45 0.35 -11.78
N LYS A 55 -4.59 0.08 -10.82
CA LYS A 55 -4.17 -1.26 -10.43
C LYS A 55 -4.32 -1.45 -8.92
N LEU A 56 -5.01 -2.51 -8.51
CA LEU A 56 -5.03 -2.94 -7.12
C LEU A 56 -3.93 -3.96 -6.86
N TYR A 57 -3.27 -3.79 -5.73
CA TYR A 57 -2.17 -4.59 -5.24
C TYR A 57 -2.51 -5.08 -3.83
N TYR A 58 -2.48 -6.38 -3.62
CA TYR A 58 -2.72 -7.01 -2.32
C TYR A 58 -1.96 -8.36 -2.23
N GLN A 59 -1.71 -8.83 -1.00
CA GLN A 59 -1.03 -10.10 -0.76
C GLN A 59 -1.98 -11.11 -0.09
N GLY A 60 -1.95 -12.35 -0.56
CA GLY A 60 -2.77 -13.43 -0.02
C GLY A 60 -4.22 -13.30 -0.47
N LYS A 61 -5.16 -13.20 0.48
CA LYS A 61 -6.57 -12.98 0.15
C LYS A 61 -6.84 -11.50 -0.03
N PHE A 62 -7.85 -11.17 -0.83
CA PHE A 62 -8.40 -9.82 -0.82
C PHE A 62 -8.72 -9.46 0.64
N PRO A 63 -8.27 -8.29 1.14
CA PRO A 63 -8.46 -7.94 2.54
C PRO A 63 -9.94 -7.99 2.93
N ASP A 64 -10.21 -8.34 4.18
CA ASP A 64 -11.59 -8.43 4.66
C ASP A 64 -12.25 -7.05 4.56
N ILE A 65 -13.52 -7.02 4.18
CA ILE A 65 -14.32 -5.80 4.13
C ILE A 65 -14.27 -5.13 5.52
N ASP A 66 -14.12 -3.82 5.57
CA ASP A 66 -13.99 -2.99 6.79
C ASP A 66 -12.66 -3.13 7.56
N SER A 67 -11.64 -3.82 7.04
CA SER A 67 -10.44 -4.16 7.84
C SER A 67 -9.37 -3.06 7.93
N ASP A 68 -9.01 -2.40 6.82
CA ASP A 68 -7.88 -1.45 6.81
C ASP A 68 -8.01 -0.34 5.74
N PRO A 69 -7.52 0.89 5.99
CA PRO A 69 -7.53 1.98 5.01
C PRO A 69 -6.81 1.62 3.71
N ILE A 70 -7.36 2.08 2.58
CA ILE A 70 -6.73 1.87 1.27
C ILE A 70 -5.62 2.89 1.05
N ILE A 71 -4.43 2.44 0.66
CA ILE A 71 -3.35 3.32 0.25
C ILE A 71 -3.49 3.64 -1.24
N ILE A 72 -3.67 4.92 -1.57
CA ILE A 72 -3.73 5.42 -2.94
C ILE A 72 -2.38 6.02 -3.29
N LEU A 73 -1.73 5.48 -4.33
CA LEU A 73 -0.51 6.04 -4.91
C LEU A 73 -0.82 6.67 -6.26
N MET A 74 -0.52 7.97 -6.39
CA MET A 74 -0.67 8.70 -7.64
C MET A 74 0.68 8.78 -8.37
N GLU A 75 0.81 8.03 -9.47
CA GLU A 75 1.98 8.08 -10.34
C GLU A 75 2.07 9.43 -11.03
N ASN A 76 3.28 9.95 -11.10
CA ASN A 76 3.63 11.14 -11.85
C ASN A 76 3.94 10.75 -13.30
N GLU A 77 3.42 11.48 -14.29
CA GLU A 77 3.60 11.21 -15.72
C GLU A 77 5.08 11.13 -16.12
N ASP A 78 5.96 11.90 -15.46
CA ASP A 78 7.39 11.94 -15.73
C ASP A 78 8.21 10.87 -15.00
N ALA A 79 7.60 10.15 -14.06
CA ALA A 79 8.30 9.21 -13.21
C ALA A 79 8.27 7.79 -13.80
N ASN A 80 9.44 7.16 -13.86
CA ASN A 80 9.60 5.81 -14.40
C ASN A 80 8.66 4.84 -13.64
N ASN A 81 7.66 4.32 -14.35
CA ASN A 81 6.50 3.57 -13.82
C ASN A 81 6.89 2.31 -13.01
N VAL A 82 8.16 1.90 -13.08
CA VAL A 82 8.71 0.76 -12.33
C VAL A 82 8.68 0.98 -10.82
N TYR A 83 8.92 2.20 -10.33
CA TYR A 83 9.10 2.42 -8.89
C TYR A 83 7.81 2.41 -8.10
N TYR A 84 6.74 3.00 -8.62
CA TYR A 84 5.45 2.91 -7.95
C TYR A 84 4.92 1.49 -7.91
N LYS A 85 5.22 0.67 -8.93
CA LYS A 85 4.92 -0.77 -8.90
C LYS A 85 5.69 -1.49 -7.80
N ILE A 86 6.98 -1.18 -7.64
CA ILE A 86 7.81 -1.78 -6.59
C ILE A 86 7.32 -1.34 -5.21
N LEU A 87 7.03 -0.05 -5.04
CA LEU A 87 6.49 0.50 -3.80
C LEU A 87 5.14 -0.12 -3.46
N SER A 88 4.22 -0.20 -4.43
CA SER A 88 2.91 -0.85 -4.26
C SER A 88 3.05 -2.31 -3.87
N ASN A 89 4.01 -3.03 -4.48
CA ASN A 89 4.29 -4.42 -4.14
C ASN A 89 4.86 -4.58 -2.72
N LYS A 90 5.78 -3.71 -2.31
CA LYS A 90 6.36 -3.79 -0.96
C LYS A 90 5.34 -3.40 0.10
N LEU A 91 4.48 -2.41 -0.16
CA LEU A 91 3.39 -2.04 0.74
C LEU A 91 2.34 -3.16 0.82
N SER A 92 1.96 -3.78 -0.29
CA SER A 92 1.00 -4.91 -0.23
C SER A 92 1.55 -6.11 0.52
N LYS A 93 2.88 -6.33 0.47
CA LYS A 93 3.57 -7.33 1.30
C LYS A 93 3.58 -7.03 2.80
N LYS A 94 3.30 -5.79 3.19
CA LYS A 94 3.09 -5.39 4.59
C LYS A 94 1.63 -5.56 5.03
N GLY A 95 0.75 -6.03 4.13
CA GLY A 95 -0.67 -6.27 4.40
C GLY A 95 -1.61 -5.18 3.88
N TYR A 96 -1.09 -4.10 3.28
CA TYR A 96 -1.94 -3.00 2.82
C TYR A 96 -2.66 -3.32 1.50
N LEU A 97 -3.92 -2.86 1.38
CA LEU A 97 -4.58 -2.74 0.08
C LEU A 97 -4.09 -1.48 -0.61
N VAL A 98 -3.47 -1.63 -1.79
CA VAL A 98 -2.83 -0.53 -2.48
C VAL A 98 -3.46 -0.30 -3.85
N TYR A 99 -3.97 0.90 -4.09
CA TYR A 99 -4.47 1.36 -5.37
C TYR A 99 -3.46 2.29 -6.04
N LEU A 100 -2.99 1.89 -7.22
CA LEU A 100 -2.05 2.64 -8.03
C LEU A 100 -2.76 3.24 -9.25
N THR A 101 -2.67 4.56 -9.42
CA THR A 101 -3.31 5.31 -10.51
C THR A 101 -2.33 6.27 -11.18
N ASN A 102 -2.50 6.54 -12.46
CA ASN A 102 -1.56 7.29 -13.28
C ASN A 102 -1.87 8.78 -13.42
N ASN A 103 -3.11 9.21 -13.19
CA ASN A 103 -3.49 10.62 -13.15
C ASN A 103 -4.90 10.74 -12.56
N LEU A 104 -5.11 11.63 -11.60
CA LEU A 104 -6.45 11.96 -11.12
C LEU A 104 -6.61 13.48 -11.13
N GLU A 105 -7.57 13.95 -11.92
CA GLU A 105 -8.11 15.30 -11.77
C GLU A 105 -8.98 15.38 -10.50
N PHE A 106 -9.42 16.58 -10.12
CA PHE A 106 -10.21 16.77 -8.90
C PHE A 106 -11.49 15.91 -8.88
N ASP A 107 -12.26 15.97 -9.96
CA ASP A 107 -13.54 15.23 -10.09
C ASP A 107 -13.31 13.71 -10.14
N ASP A 108 -12.11 13.31 -10.58
CA ASP A 108 -11.66 11.92 -10.64
C ASP A 108 -11.35 11.36 -9.23
N ILE A 109 -10.86 12.19 -8.29
CA ILE A 109 -10.52 11.73 -6.93
C ILE A 109 -11.77 11.31 -6.18
N ASN A 110 -12.83 12.11 -6.15
CA ASN A 110 -14.06 11.76 -5.44
C ASN A 110 -14.69 10.47 -5.96
N SER A 111 -14.76 10.33 -7.29
CA SER A 111 -15.25 9.13 -7.95
C SER A 111 -14.37 7.91 -7.65
N THR A 112 -13.04 8.10 -7.62
CA THR A 112 -12.08 7.07 -7.23
C THR A 112 -12.29 6.63 -5.79
N LEU A 113 -12.43 7.57 -4.85
CA LEU A 113 -12.68 7.27 -3.44
C LEU A 113 -14.01 6.52 -3.27
N ASN A 114 -15.09 6.95 -3.92
CA ASN A 114 -16.39 6.25 -3.89
C ASN A 114 -16.29 4.83 -4.41
N PHE A 115 -15.57 4.64 -5.53
CA PHE A 115 -15.37 3.33 -6.11
C PHE A 115 -14.55 2.42 -5.18
N LEU A 116 -13.44 2.89 -4.64
CA LEU A 116 -12.61 2.12 -3.72
C LEU A 116 -13.35 1.79 -2.41
N ASP A 117 -14.18 2.73 -1.93
CA ASP A 117 -15.06 2.51 -0.79
C ASP A 117 -16.10 1.41 -1.10
N SER A 118 -16.64 1.35 -2.32
CA SER A 118 -17.56 0.28 -2.70
C SER A 118 -16.93 -1.13 -2.71
N ILE A 119 -15.60 -1.21 -2.81
CA ILE A 119 -14.87 -2.48 -2.80
C ILE A 119 -14.56 -2.94 -1.38
N ASN A 120 -14.10 -2.03 -0.52
CA ASN A 120 -13.54 -2.39 0.79
C ASN A 120 -14.34 -1.84 1.98
N ASN A 121 -15.32 -0.96 1.72
CA ASN A 121 -16.22 -0.29 2.68
C ASN A 121 -15.50 0.36 3.87
N THR A 122 -14.25 0.78 3.67
CA THR A 122 -13.41 1.26 4.77
C THR A 122 -13.82 2.65 5.25
N GLY A 123 -14.38 3.47 4.37
CA GLY A 123 -14.57 4.90 4.56
C GLY A 123 -13.26 5.65 4.85
N LYS A 124 -12.10 5.02 4.63
CA LYS A 124 -10.79 5.47 5.10
C LYS A 124 -9.71 5.25 4.05
N PHE A 125 -8.96 6.31 3.77
CA PHE A 125 -7.92 6.34 2.75
C PHE A 125 -6.65 7.00 3.25
N TYR A 126 -5.52 6.48 2.80
CA TYR A 126 -4.23 7.14 2.89
C TYR A 126 -3.77 7.50 1.48
N VAL A 127 -3.38 8.75 1.23
CA VAL A 127 -3.00 9.16 -0.13
C VAL A 127 -1.55 9.60 -0.17
N ILE A 128 -0.82 9.07 -1.17
CA ILE A 128 0.59 9.32 -1.39
C ILE A 128 0.79 10.12 -2.68
N GLY A 129 1.45 11.27 -2.55
CA GLY A 129 1.84 12.14 -3.67
C GLY A 129 3.35 12.27 -3.79
N TYR A 130 3.84 12.47 -5.01
CA TYR A 130 5.27 12.66 -5.29
C TYR A 130 5.52 13.78 -6.31
N LYS A 131 6.53 14.62 -6.06
CA LYS A 131 6.94 15.70 -6.96
C LYS A 131 5.78 16.61 -7.39
N THR A 132 5.50 16.71 -8.69
CA THR A 132 4.45 17.58 -9.25
C THR A 132 3.04 17.13 -8.85
N ASN A 133 2.85 15.86 -8.49
CA ASN A 133 1.56 15.37 -8.00
C ASN A 133 1.31 15.66 -6.52
N ALA A 134 2.36 15.91 -5.73
CA ALA A 134 2.20 16.09 -4.29
C ALA A 134 1.34 17.33 -3.93
N PRO A 135 1.48 18.50 -4.59
CA PRO A 135 0.55 19.62 -4.41
C PRO A 135 -0.89 19.28 -4.79
N MET A 136 -1.10 18.51 -5.85
CA MET A 136 -2.43 18.07 -6.28
C MET A 136 -3.07 17.16 -5.23
N VAL A 137 -2.33 16.15 -4.76
CA VAL A 137 -2.76 15.28 -3.65
C VAL A 137 -3.16 16.13 -2.45
N LEU A 138 -2.31 17.06 -2.03
CA LEU A 138 -2.61 17.93 -0.89
C LEU A 138 -3.87 18.75 -1.10
N ASN A 139 -4.02 19.43 -2.24
CA ASN A 139 -5.15 20.34 -2.48
C ASN A 139 -6.50 19.60 -2.59
N TYR A 140 -6.49 18.39 -3.13
CA TYR A 140 -7.72 17.66 -3.43
C TYR A 140 -8.14 16.72 -2.31
N THR A 141 -7.20 15.98 -1.74
CA THR A 141 -7.53 14.95 -0.74
C THR A 141 -7.76 15.55 0.65
N SER A 142 -7.23 16.75 0.91
CA SER A 142 -7.40 17.40 2.21
C SER A 142 -8.80 17.86 2.56
N LYS A 143 -9.67 17.94 1.56
CA LYS A 143 -11.06 18.38 1.73
C LYS A 143 -11.99 17.18 1.94
N ASP A 144 -11.52 15.95 1.73
CA ASP A 144 -12.32 14.75 1.89
C ASP A 144 -12.08 14.14 3.27
N ILE A 145 -13.13 14.05 4.07
CA ILE A 145 -13.09 13.53 5.46
C ILE A 145 -12.66 12.06 5.53
N ARG A 146 -12.79 11.30 4.44
CA ARG A 146 -12.38 9.90 4.36
C ARG A 146 -10.87 9.75 4.25
N VAL A 147 -10.15 10.81 3.91
CA VAL A 147 -8.69 10.79 3.83
C VAL A 147 -8.13 11.08 5.22
N GLU A 148 -7.56 10.07 5.87
CA GLU A 148 -7.04 10.21 7.24
C GLU A 148 -5.57 10.62 7.26
N LYS A 149 -4.78 10.16 6.27
CA LYS A 149 -3.34 10.43 6.18
C LYS A 149 -2.96 10.82 4.76
N ILE A 150 -2.16 11.88 4.64
CA ILE A 150 -1.53 12.32 3.39
C ILE A 150 -0.02 12.23 3.55
N ILE A 151 0.65 11.61 2.59
CA ILE A 151 2.09 11.41 2.58
C ILE A 151 2.65 12.01 1.29
N LEU A 152 3.48 13.03 1.41
CA LEU A 152 4.05 13.74 0.27
C LEU A 152 5.56 13.51 0.23
N PHE A 153 6.05 13.01 -0.88
CA PHE A 153 7.48 12.82 -1.12
C PHE A 153 7.98 13.87 -2.11
N ASP A 154 9.09 14.53 -1.76
CA ASP A 154 9.75 15.56 -2.58
C ASP A 154 8.75 16.56 -3.23
N PRO A 155 7.79 17.16 -2.48
CA PRO A 155 6.79 18.01 -3.11
C PRO A 155 7.42 19.17 -3.85
N LEU A 156 7.02 19.37 -5.11
CA LEU A 156 7.42 20.53 -5.90
C LEU A 156 6.42 21.65 -5.69
N GLY A 157 6.84 22.72 -5.03
CA GLY A 157 6.04 23.94 -4.89
C GLY A 157 6.45 25.01 -5.90
N GLU A 158 5.48 25.71 -6.48
CA GLU A 158 5.72 26.98 -7.16
C GLU A 158 5.63 28.13 -6.16
N ASN A 159 6.63 29.03 -6.17
CA ASN A 159 6.52 30.30 -5.46
C ASN A 159 5.77 31.30 -6.35
N SER A 160 4.71 31.92 -5.82
CA SER A 160 3.82 32.84 -6.57
C SER A 160 4.53 34.08 -7.16
N ASN A 161 5.77 34.36 -6.75
CA ASN A 161 6.49 35.58 -7.13
C ASN A 161 7.73 35.39 -8.00
N ASN A 162 8.07 34.18 -8.44
CA ASN A 162 9.08 33.89 -9.47
C ASN A 162 9.06 32.38 -9.73
N ASN A 163 9.16 31.97 -11.01
CA ASN A 163 9.12 30.60 -11.56
C ASN A 163 10.19 29.61 -11.01
N LEU A 164 10.57 29.71 -9.74
CA LEU A 164 11.43 28.80 -9.04
C LEU A 164 10.57 27.64 -8.53
N ILE A 165 10.76 26.48 -9.12
CA ILE A 165 10.24 25.22 -8.59
C ILE A 165 11.18 24.80 -7.47
N MET A 166 10.71 24.78 -6.23
CA MET A 166 11.49 24.32 -5.07
C MET A 166 10.98 22.97 -4.61
N THR A 167 11.89 22.03 -4.42
CA THR A 167 11.63 20.77 -3.71
C THR A 167 11.58 21.04 -2.21
N MET A 168 10.47 20.66 -1.58
CA MET A 168 10.36 20.66 -0.11
C MET A 168 10.78 19.28 0.44
N PRO A 169 11.20 19.18 1.71
CA PRO A 169 11.40 17.88 2.35
C PRO A 169 10.09 17.09 2.42
N ASP A 170 10.20 15.77 2.51
CA ASP A 170 9.06 14.86 2.63
C ASP A 170 8.14 15.25 3.80
N LEU A 171 6.83 15.29 3.54
CA LEU A 171 5.81 15.82 4.44
C LEU A 171 4.77 14.75 4.79
N PHE A 172 4.59 14.49 6.08
CA PHE A 172 3.59 13.55 6.60
C PHE A 172 2.49 14.34 7.34
N LEU A 173 1.26 14.23 6.85
CA LEU A 173 0.11 14.99 7.32
C LEU A 173 -0.99 14.06 7.80
N THR A 174 -1.47 14.26 9.03
CA THR A 174 -2.64 13.55 9.56
C THR A 174 -3.80 14.54 9.64
N LEU A 175 -4.96 14.13 9.16
CA LEU A 175 -6.20 14.89 9.27
C LEU A 175 -6.96 14.41 10.51
N LYS A 176 -7.24 15.33 11.44
CA LYS A 176 -8.03 15.03 12.63
C LYS A 176 -9.32 15.86 12.60
N ASN A 177 -10.46 15.18 12.43
CA ASN A 177 -11.81 15.71 12.61
C ASN A 177 -12.03 17.15 12.11
N ASN A 178 -11.94 17.36 10.79
CA ASN A 178 -12.27 18.62 10.09
C ASN A 178 -11.54 19.90 10.55
N GLU A 179 -10.62 19.84 11.51
CA GLU A 179 -9.95 21.03 12.03
C GLU A 179 -8.47 20.76 12.28
N LYS A 180 -7.68 21.17 11.29
CA LYS A 180 -6.19 21.29 11.28
C LYS A 180 -5.42 20.00 11.01
N TYR A 181 -4.41 20.14 10.15
CA TYR A 181 -3.33 19.17 10.03
C TYR A 181 -2.47 19.22 11.28
N SER A 182 -2.21 18.05 11.88
CA SER A 182 -1.02 17.90 12.70
C SER A 182 0.14 17.59 11.78
N PHE A 183 1.11 18.51 11.71
CA PHE A 183 2.31 18.36 10.89
C PHE A 183 3.33 17.51 11.62
N ILE A 184 3.77 16.42 11.01
CA ILE A 184 5.06 15.79 11.35
C ILE A 184 5.99 16.15 10.20
N LEU A 185 6.74 17.25 10.38
CA LEU A 185 7.76 17.66 9.44
C LEU A 185 8.99 16.78 9.70
N ASN A 186 9.18 15.76 8.89
CA ASN A 186 10.38 14.93 8.98
C ASN A 186 11.36 15.41 7.91
N TRP A 187 12.43 16.09 8.32
CA TRP A 187 13.50 16.50 7.41
C TRP A 187 14.19 15.26 6.87
N ILE A 188 13.74 14.78 5.73
CA ILE A 188 14.53 13.88 4.92
C ILE A 188 15.42 14.79 4.09
N ILE A 189 16.71 14.73 4.39
CA ILE A 189 17.78 15.42 3.68
C ILE A 189 17.48 15.31 2.18
N THR A 190 17.14 16.45 1.57
CA THR A 190 17.04 16.62 0.13
C THR A 190 18.41 16.35 -0.46
N TYR A 191 18.67 15.10 -0.81
CA TYR A 191 19.77 14.76 -1.68
C TYR A 191 19.38 15.15 -3.10
N ASP A 192 20.24 15.91 -3.77
CA ASP A 192 20.14 16.27 -5.19
C ASP A 192 19.55 15.11 -6.01
N GLY A 193 18.30 15.30 -6.43
CA GLY A 193 17.56 14.33 -7.20
C GLY A 193 17.19 13.10 -6.39
N PHE A 194 15.93 13.07 -5.96
CA PHE A 194 15.21 11.86 -5.57
C PHE A 194 15.31 10.84 -6.72
N LYS A 195 16.37 10.04 -6.68
CA LYS A 195 16.53 8.88 -7.51
C LYS A 195 15.71 7.81 -6.82
N LEU A 196 14.41 7.79 -7.10
CA LEU A 196 13.65 6.54 -7.24
C LEU A 196 14.36 5.68 -8.30
N TYR A 197 15.65 5.38 -8.16
CA TYR A 197 16.45 4.48 -8.98
C TYR A 197 17.27 3.51 -8.11
N ASN A 198 17.23 3.69 -6.79
CA ASN A 198 17.88 2.83 -5.83
C ASN A 198 16.85 2.04 -5.00
N LEU A 199 16.86 0.71 -5.13
CA LEU A 199 15.92 -0.18 -4.45
C LEU A 199 15.99 -0.08 -2.93
N LYS A 200 17.16 0.27 -2.36
CA LYS A 200 17.34 0.47 -0.91
C LYS A 200 16.51 1.63 -0.37
N VAL A 201 16.38 2.71 -1.15
CA VAL A 201 15.59 3.89 -0.77
C VAL A 201 14.10 3.52 -0.68
N VAL A 202 13.63 2.60 -1.54
CA VAL A 202 12.23 2.14 -1.49
C VAL A 202 11.96 1.35 -0.19
N ASP A 203 12.91 0.56 0.31
CA ASP A 203 12.77 -0.12 1.61
C ASP A 203 12.65 0.89 2.75
N GLU A 204 13.50 1.92 2.77
CA GLU A 204 13.43 2.99 3.78
C GLU A 204 12.09 3.75 3.73
N ILE A 205 11.59 4.04 2.53
CA ILE A 205 10.28 4.67 2.33
C ILE A 205 9.16 3.79 2.90
N VAL A 206 9.17 2.49 2.61
CA VAL A 206 8.17 1.54 3.11
C VAL A 206 8.17 1.50 4.64
N GLU A 207 9.34 1.44 5.27
CA GLU A 207 9.45 1.46 6.73
C GLU A 207 8.95 2.78 7.33
N LYS A 208 9.26 3.92 6.69
CA LYS A 208 8.75 5.23 7.13
C LYS A 208 7.24 5.32 7.03
N ILE A 209 6.66 4.90 5.91
CA ILE A 209 5.20 4.84 5.72
C ILE A 209 4.58 3.94 6.80
N ASN A 210 5.15 2.76 7.02
CA ASN A 210 4.63 1.80 8.00
C ASN A 210 4.65 2.38 9.43
N ASN A 211 5.77 2.98 9.83
CA ASN A 211 5.90 3.61 11.15
C ASN A 211 4.92 4.79 11.30
N TYR A 212 4.73 5.56 10.24
CA TYR A 212 3.78 6.67 10.25
C TYR A 212 2.31 6.22 10.29
N ILE A 213 1.96 5.13 9.61
CA ILE A 213 0.60 4.57 9.65
C ILE A 213 0.25 4.06 11.05
N HIS A 214 1.21 3.49 11.78
CA HIS A 214 1.01 2.94 13.12
C HIS A 214 1.28 3.92 14.29
N THR A 215 1.59 5.19 13.99
CA THR A 215 1.61 6.29 14.98
C THR A 215 0.28 7.04 14.98
#